data_AF-A0A537VYT0-F1
#
_entry.id   AF-A0A537VYT0-F1
#
_cell.length_a   1.000
_cell.length_b   1.000
_cell.length_c   1.000
_cell.angle_alpha   90.00
_cell.angle_beta   90.00
_cell.angle_gamma   90.00
#
_symmetry.space_group_name_H-M   'P 1'
#
loop_
_entity.id
_entity.type
_entity.pdbx_description
1 polymer ?
#
loop_
_entity_poly.entity_id
_entity_poly.type
_entity_poly.pdbx_seq_one_letter_code
_entity_poly.pdbx_strand_id
1 'polypeptide(L)'
;GYSPPEAFWRGLDERRKDHGFLICFDEVVTGMGRAGTWLAAHQLPIQPDVVAIGKGLGAGYAPLGGVFCTQEVYDAIDRGSREFDLGHTWDGAPVSSAVGLAVVDLLVARGLVERVRERGPRLRDELEAALEGSEIVREVRGRGFLLGVELVDPRDGSSFLPVEFDVAALVDDTALEHGLLVTSTHPQADGFAGDQTLIAPAYVSSDDELAEMVGRFAATIGDVERVIQDSLPRHP
;
A
#
# COMPACT_ATOMS: atom_id res chain seq x y z
N GLY A 1 13.16 3.45 2.99
CA GLY A 1 12.84 2.34 2.08
C GLY A 1 11.76 1.46 2.70
N TYR A 2 10.66 1.18 2.01
CA TYR A 2 9.43 0.59 2.57
C TYR A 2 9.40 -0.95 2.60
N SER A 3 10.45 -1.61 2.12
CA SER A 3 10.62 -3.06 2.24
C SER A 3 11.84 -3.32 3.11
N PRO A 4 11.81 -4.34 4.01
CA PRO A 4 13.00 -4.79 4.71
C PRO A 4 14.19 -4.98 3.76
N PRO A 5 15.42 -4.76 4.24
CA PRO A 5 16.62 -4.96 3.42
C PRO A 5 16.71 -6.42 2.96
N GLU A 6 17.39 -6.66 1.83
CA GLU A 6 17.56 -8.01 1.26
C GLU A 6 18.09 -9.04 2.28
N ALA A 7 18.98 -8.62 3.18
CA ALA A 7 19.51 -9.46 4.25
C ALA A 7 18.43 -10.01 5.19
N PHE A 8 17.35 -9.25 5.44
CA PHE A 8 16.22 -9.72 6.24
C PHE A 8 15.53 -10.92 5.56
N TRP A 9 15.22 -10.78 4.27
CA TRP A 9 14.54 -11.82 3.51
C TRP A 9 15.36 -13.10 3.37
N ARG A 10 16.67 -12.96 3.11
CA ARG A 10 17.59 -14.11 3.07
C ARG A 10 17.69 -14.80 4.43
N GLY A 11 17.85 -14.03 5.51
CA GLY A 11 17.91 -14.57 6.87
C GLY A 11 16.59 -15.21 7.34
N LEU A 12 15.45 -14.77 6.80
CA LEU A 12 14.15 -15.41 7.03
C LEU A 12 14.05 -16.76 6.32
N ASP A 13 14.49 -16.85 5.06
CA ASP A 13 14.52 -18.10 4.30
C ASP A 13 15.49 -19.15 4.90
N GLU A 14 16.66 -18.71 5.38
CA GLU A 14 17.59 -19.56 6.11
C GLU A 14 16.93 -20.17 7.37
N ARG A 15 16.31 -19.32 8.20
CA ARG A 15 15.61 -19.77 9.42
C ARG A 15 14.41 -20.66 9.09
N ARG A 16 13.72 -20.41 7.98
CA ARG A 16 12.64 -21.27 7.50
C ARG A 16 13.16 -22.71 7.31
N LYS A 17 14.31 -22.86 6.65
CA LYS A 17 14.94 -24.17 6.42
C LYS A 17 15.41 -24.84 7.71
N ASP A 18 15.95 -24.07 8.64
CA ASP A 18 16.47 -24.61 9.90
C ASP A 18 15.36 -25.01 10.90
N HIS A 19 14.21 -24.32 10.88
CA HIS A 19 13.16 -24.46 11.89
C HIS A 19 11.82 -25.00 11.37
N GLY A 20 11.62 -25.08 10.05
CA GLY A 20 10.45 -25.71 9.43
C GLY A 20 9.13 -24.95 9.61
N PHE A 21 9.15 -23.63 9.77
CA PHE A 21 7.93 -22.81 9.76
C PHE A 21 7.49 -22.46 8.33
N LEU A 22 6.24 -22.05 8.15
CA LEU A 22 5.73 -21.54 6.87
C LEU A 22 5.83 -20.01 6.82
N ILE A 23 6.03 -19.46 5.62
CA ILE A 23 6.01 -18.03 5.36
C ILE A 23 4.71 -17.66 4.64
N CYS A 24 3.90 -16.83 5.29
CA CYS A 24 2.65 -16.32 4.73
C CYS A 24 2.83 -14.84 4.36
N PHE A 25 2.52 -14.47 3.12
CA PHE A 25 2.43 -13.07 2.71
C PHE A 25 0.98 -12.61 2.62
N ASP A 26 0.66 -11.51 3.29
CA ASP A 26 -0.59 -10.79 3.10
C ASP A 26 -0.43 -9.82 1.93
N GLU A 27 -1.00 -10.20 0.79
CA GLU A 27 -1.01 -9.43 -0.44
C GLU A 27 -2.39 -8.84 -0.73
N VAL A 28 -3.24 -8.72 0.30
CA VAL A 28 -4.59 -8.16 0.15
C VAL A 28 -4.53 -6.72 -0.37
N VAL A 29 -3.53 -5.91 0.03
CA VAL A 29 -3.31 -4.55 -0.50
C VAL A 29 -2.34 -4.55 -1.67
N THR A 30 -1.20 -5.21 -1.51
CA THR A 30 -0.05 -5.06 -2.42
C THR A 30 -0.14 -5.91 -3.68
N GLY A 31 -0.97 -6.95 -3.65
CA GLY A 31 -1.20 -7.86 -4.76
C GLY A 31 -2.12 -7.29 -5.83
N MET A 32 -2.49 -8.15 -6.78
CA MET A 32 -3.33 -7.81 -7.92
C MET A 32 -2.83 -6.57 -8.67
N GLY A 33 -1.51 -6.45 -8.83
CA GLY A 33 -0.88 -5.40 -9.62
C GLY A 33 -0.54 -4.10 -8.87
N ARG A 34 -0.97 -3.92 -7.62
CA ARG A 34 -0.88 -2.63 -6.91
C ARG A 34 0.55 -2.11 -6.82
N ALA A 35 1.50 -3.01 -6.53
CA ALA A 35 2.92 -2.72 -6.43
C ALA A 35 3.69 -2.79 -7.78
N GLY A 36 3.00 -2.93 -8.92
CA GLY A 36 3.62 -3.07 -10.26
C GLY A 36 3.97 -4.51 -10.66
N THR A 37 3.57 -5.50 -9.88
CA THR A 37 3.61 -6.93 -10.22
C THR A 37 2.33 -7.60 -9.72
N TRP A 38 1.97 -8.76 -10.27
CA TRP A 38 0.78 -9.51 -9.84
C TRP A 38 0.75 -9.74 -8.33
N LEU A 39 1.89 -10.11 -7.75
CA LEU A 39 2.15 -10.14 -6.31
C LEU A 39 3.39 -9.30 -6.05
N ALA A 40 3.42 -8.49 -5.00
CA ALA A 40 4.64 -7.76 -4.60
C ALA A 40 5.80 -8.72 -4.24
N ALA A 41 5.47 -9.94 -3.82
CA ALA A 41 6.36 -11.07 -3.57
C ALA A 41 7.29 -11.36 -4.76
N HIS A 42 6.83 -11.15 -6.00
CA HIS A 42 7.65 -11.35 -7.20
C HIS A 42 8.87 -10.42 -7.27
N GLN A 43 8.89 -9.36 -6.46
CA GLN A 43 9.99 -8.40 -6.37
C GLN A 43 10.87 -8.65 -5.14
N LEU A 44 10.64 -9.72 -4.38
CA LEU A 44 11.38 -10.09 -3.18
C LEU A 44 12.29 -11.29 -3.46
N PRO A 45 13.45 -11.40 -2.77
CA PRO A 45 14.40 -12.50 -2.97
C PRO A 45 13.99 -13.77 -2.21
N ILE A 46 12.69 -13.97 -1.99
CA ILE A 46 12.10 -15.08 -1.25
C ILE A 46 10.71 -15.39 -1.81
N GLN A 47 10.36 -16.67 -1.85
CA GLN A 47 9.03 -17.14 -2.23
C GLN A 47 8.23 -17.53 -0.97
N PRO A 48 7.01 -16.99 -0.78
CA PRO A 48 6.14 -17.39 0.32
C PRO A 48 5.53 -18.78 0.09
N ASP A 49 5.17 -19.44 1.17
CA ASP A 49 4.46 -20.73 1.17
C ASP A 49 2.96 -20.54 1.02
N VAL A 50 2.43 -19.43 1.52
CA VAL A 50 1.02 -19.05 1.47
C VAL A 50 0.89 -17.57 1.11
N VAL A 51 -0.09 -17.23 0.27
CA VAL A 51 -0.39 -15.84 -0.09
C VAL A 51 -1.87 -15.57 0.07
N ALA A 52 -2.24 -14.57 0.86
CA ALA A 52 -3.60 -14.07 0.94
C ALA A 52 -3.82 -12.93 -0.06
N ILE A 53 -4.92 -12.97 -0.81
CA ILE A 53 -5.34 -11.92 -1.74
C ILE A 53 -6.79 -11.52 -1.49
N GLY A 54 -7.14 -10.30 -1.88
CA GLY A 54 -8.47 -9.72 -1.74
C GLY A 54 -8.53 -8.39 -2.48
N LYS A 55 -9.25 -7.39 -1.95
CA LYS A 55 -9.37 -6.01 -2.49
C LYS A 55 -9.36 -5.94 -4.02
N GLY A 56 -8.19 -5.78 -4.64
CA GLY A 56 -8.01 -5.73 -6.10
C GLY A 56 -8.54 -6.95 -6.86
N LEU A 57 -8.72 -8.10 -6.20
CA LEU A 57 -9.30 -9.31 -6.78
C LEU A 57 -10.78 -9.11 -7.16
N GLY A 58 -11.54 -8.42 -6.33
CA GLY A 58 -12.92 -8.01 -6.64
C GLY A 58 -13.02 -6.58 -7.18
N ALA A 59 -11.92 -5.80 -7.10
CA ALA A 59 -11.79 -4.40 -7.51
C ALA A 59 -12.94 -3.47 -7.04
N GLY A 60 -13.54 -3.78 -5.88
CA GLY A 60 -14.70 -3.05 -5.34
C GLY A 60 -16.06 -3.41 -5.94
N TYR A 61 -16.12 -4.27 -6.96
CA TYR A 61 -17.36 -4.71 -7.60
C TYR A 61 -18.07 -5.84 -6.85
N ALA A 62 -17.31 -6.74 -6.22
CA ALA A 62 -17.84 -7.83 -5.40
C ALA A 62 -16.89 -8.19 -4.26
N PRO A 63 -17.39 -8.64 -3.10
CA PRO A 63 -16.55 -9.20 -2.06
C PRO A 63 -15.97 -10.52 -2.56
N LEU A 64 -14.63 -10.56 -2.68
CA LEU A 64 -13.89 -11.74 -3.08
C LEU A 64 -12.49 -11.70 -2.45
N GLY A 65 -12.14 -12.80 -1.79
CA GLY A 65 -10.81 -13.07 -1.26
C GLY A 65 -10.35 -14.45 -1.73
N GLY A 66 -9.06 -14.72 -1.57
CA GLY A 66 -8.47 -16.00 -1.93
C GLY A 66 -7.17 -16.24 -1.18
N VAL A 67 -6.82 -17.51 -1.05
CA VAL A 67 -5.54 -17.94 -0.51
C VAL A 67 -4.88 -18.87 -1.51
N PHE A 68 -3.65 -18.55 -1.90
CA PHE A 68 -2.78 -19.46 -2.62
C PHE A 68 -1.85 -20.16 -1.64
N CYS A 69 -1.51 -21.41 -1.91
CA CYS A 69 -0.46 -22.12 -1.19
C CYS A 69 0.45 -22.87 -2.17
N THR A 70 1.66 -23.17 -1.74
CA THR A 70 2.59 -24.01 -2.49
C THR A 70 2.07 -25.44 -2.55
N GLN A 71 2.54 -26.19 -3.56
CA GLN A 71 2.20 -27.61 -3.70
C GLN A 71 2.60 -28.42 -2.46
N GLU A 72 3.68 -28.04 -1.78
CA GLU A 72 4.14 -28.71 -0.56
C GLU A 72 3.11 -28.58 0.58
N VAL A 73 2.55 -27.38 0.79
CA VAL A 73 1.49 -27.15 1.79
C VAL A 73 0.24 -27.94 1.43
N TYR A 74 -0.16 -27.93 0.16
CA TYR A 74 -1.29 -28.73 -0.32
C TYR A 74 -1.07 -30.24 -0.10
N ASP A 75 0.08 -30.77 -0.52
CA ASP A 75 0.45 -32.18 -0.42
C ASP A 75 0.50 -32.65 1.05
N ALA A 76 0.91 -31.79 1.98
CA ALA A 76 0.92 -32.10 3.40
C ALA A 76 -0.49 -32.36 3.95
N ILE A 77 -1.50 -31.63 3.46
CA ILE A 77 -2.90 -31.87 3.82
C ILE A 77 -3.43 -33.11 3.07
N ASP A 78 -3.25 -33.18 1.75
CA ASP A 78 -3.78 -34.25 0.90
C ASP A 78 -3.19 -35.64 1.22
N ARG A 79 -1.92 -35.70 1.64
CA ARG A 79 -1.27 -36.97 2.03
C ARG A 79 -1.23 -37.19 3.54
N GLY A 80 -1.49 -36.16 4.33
CA GLY A 80 -1.52 -36.20 5.79
C GLY A 80 -2.92 -36.48 6.31
N SER A 81 -3.55 -35.46 6.90
CA SER A 81 -4.88 -35.58 7.53
C SER A 81 -5.99 -35.91 6.52
N ARG A 82 -5.86 -35.45 5.28
CA ARG A 82 -6.93 -35.43 4.26
C ARG A 82 -8.17 -34.66 4.70
N GLU A 83 -8.03 -33.87 5.76
CA GLU A 83 -9.10 -33.13 6.41
C GLU A 83 -8.71 -31.66 6.43
N PHE A 84 -9.65 -30.83 5.97
CA PHE A 84 -9.54 -29.38 5.99
C PHE A 84 -10.91 -28.83 6.39
N ASP A 85 -11.17 -28.81 7.70
CA ASP A 85 -12.44 -28.33 8.28
C ASP A 85 -12.46 -26.79 8.32
N LEU A 86 -12.44 -26.19 7.14
CA LEU A 86 -12.61 -24.77 6.92
C LEU A 86 -13.62 -24.59 5.79
N GLY A 87 -14.72 -23.92 6.09
CA GLY A 87 -15.74 -23.59 5.10
C GLY A 87 -16.53 -22.36 5.50
N HIS A 88 -16.78 -21.50 4.53
CA HIS A 88 -17.63 -20.33 4.65
C HIS A 88 -18.80 -20.46 3.66
N THR A 89 -19.99 -20.01 4.05
CA THR A 89 -21.24 -20.14 3.25
C THR A 89 -21.10 -19.61 1.83
N TRP A 90 -20.23 -18.63 1.61
CA TRP A 90 -19.99 -17.98 0.33
C TRP A 90 -18.66 -18.35 -0.34
N ASP A 91 -17.99 -19.41 0.12
CA ASP A 91 -16.80 -19.91 -0.56
C ASP A 91 -17.12 -20.29 -1.99
N GLY A 92 -16.31 -19.79 -2.92
CA GLY A 92 -16.51 -20.03 -4.36
C GLY A 92 -17.82 -19.47 -4.91
N ALA A 93 -18.44 -18.47 -4.25
CA ALA A 93 -19.69 -17.87 -4.70
C ALA A 93 -19.62 -17.53 -6.21
N PRO A 94 -20.52 -18.08 -7.06
CA PRO A 94 -20.38 -17.98 -8.52
C PRO A 94 -20.35 -16.54 -9.04
N VAL A 95 -21.15 -15.65 -8.44
CA VAL A 95 -21.22 -14.23 -8.83
C VAL A 95 -19.91 -13.51 -8.52
N SER A 96 -19.40 -13.62 -7.29
CA SER A 96 -18.11 -13.03 -6.93
C SER A 96 -16.98 -13.59 -7.80
N SER A 97 -16.98 -14.89 -8.06
CA SER A 97 -15.98 -15.55 -8.91
C SER A 97 -16.03 -15.06 -10.36
N ALA A 98 -17.23 -14.88 -10.93
CA ALA A 98 -17.39 -14.33 -12.28
C ALA A 98 -16.91 -12.87 -12.36
N VAL A 99 -17.17 -12.06 -11.34
CA VAL A 99 -16.63 -10.69 -11.23
C VAL A 99 -15.11 -10.71 -11.15
N GLY A 100 -14.53 -11.56 -10.31
CA GLY A 100 -13.08 -11.70 -10.20
C GLY A 100 -12.42 -12.10 -11.52
N LEU A 101 -13.03 -13.02 -12.27
CA LEU A 101 -12.57 -13.40 -13.60
C LEU A 101 -12.58 -12.18 -14.56
N ALA A 102 -13.68 -11.43 -14.61
CA ALA A 102 -13.78 -10.24 -15.46
C ALA A 102 -12.76 -9.15 -15.07
N VAL A 103 -12.47 -8.99 -13.78
CA VAL A 103 -11.42 -8.07 -13.30
C VAL A 103 -10.04 -8.52 -13.79
N VAL A 104 -9.69 -9.79 -13.61
CA VAL A 104 -8.41 -10.34 -14.08
C VAL A 104 -8.28 -10.22 -15.59
N ASP A 105 -9.32 -10.56 -16.35
CA ASP A 105 -9.35 -10.42 -17.81
C ASP A 105 -9.09 -8.97 -18.23
N LEU A 106 -9.68 -7.99 -17.55
CA LEU A 106 -9.46 -6.58 -17.83
C LEU A 106 -8.03 -6.13 -17.51
N LEU A 107 -7.49 -6.56 -16.35
CA LEU A 107 -6.12 -6.26 -15.94
C LEU A 107 -5.12 -6.75 -17.00
N VAL A 108 -5.32 -7.98 -17.50
CA VAL A 108 -4.49 -8.58 -18.56
C VAL A 108 -4.71 -7.87 -19.89
N ALA A 109 -5.95 -7.78 -20.37
CA ALA A 109 -6.27 -7.29 -21.71
C ALA A 109 -5.85 -5.82 -21.94
N ARG A 110 -5.82 -5.02 -20.88
CA ARG A 110 -5.40 -3.60 -20.93
C ARG A 110 -3.97 -3.36 -20.46
N GLY A 111 -3.23 -4.41 -20.07
CA GLY A 111 -1.86 -4.28 -19.57
C GLY A 111 -1.75 -3.35 -18.36
N LEU A 112 -2.72 -3.41 -17.43
CA LEU A 112 -2.82 -2.45 -16.34
C LEU A 112 -1.71 -2.67 -15.29
N VAL A 113 -1.30 -3.92 -15.07
CA VAL A 113 -0.19 -4.23 -14.15
C VAL A 113 1.13 -3.67 -14.70
N GLU A 114 1.35 -3.80 -16.01
CA GLU A 114 2.50 -3.25 -16.73
C GLU A 114 2.49 -1.72 -16.68
N ARG A 115 1.32 -1.09 -16.89
CA ARG A 115 1.18 0.36 -16.72
C ARG A 115 1.59 0.79 -15.33
N VAL A 116 1.11 0.12 -14.27
CA VAL A 116 1.47 0.44 -12.88
C VAL A 116 2.98 0.27 -12.66
N ARG A 117 3.58 -0.80 -13.19
CA ARG A 117 5.03 -1.07 -13.13
C ARG A 117 5.85 0.05 -13.77
N GLU A 118 5.43 0.53 -14.93
CA GLU A 118 6.19 1.48 -15.75
C GLU A 118 5.95 2.93 -15.33
N ARG A 119 4.71 3.29 -15.00
CA ARG A 119 4.32 4.65 -14.63
C ARG A 119 4.56 4.97 -13.15
N GLY A 120 4.53 3.96 -12.28
CA GLY A 120 4.67 4.11 -10.83
C GLY A 120 5.93 4.86 -10.39
N PRO A 121 7.15 4.52 -10.87
CA PRO A 121 8.37 5.25 -10.51
C PRO A 121 8.27 6.74 -10.86
N ARG A 122 7.77 7.05 -12.05
CA ARG A 122 7.57 8.45 -12.49
C ARG A 122 6.54 9.17 -11.61
N LEU A 123 5.47 8.50 -11.20
CA LEU A 123 4.45 9.11 -10.33
C LEU A 123 5.03 9.45 -8.95
N ARG A 124 5.86 8.56 -8.40
CA ARG A 124 6.58 8.82 -7.15
C ARG A 124 7.49 10.03 -7.30
N ASP A 125 8.28 10.09 -8.37
CA ASP A 125 9.23 11.19 -8.60
C ASP A 125 8.49 12.52 -8.82
N GLU A 126 7.34 12.52 -9.49
CA GLU A 126 6.47 13.70 -9.65
C GLU A 126 5.90 14.17 -8.31
N LEU A 127 5.48 13.23 -7.44
CA LEU A 127 4.99 13.55 -6.10
C LEU A 127 6.11 14.10 -5.20
N GLU A 128 7.30 13.50 -5.24
CA GLU A 128 8.48 13.98 -4.52
C GLU A 128 8.88 15.38 -4.96
N ALA A 129 8.96 15.63 -6.27
CA ALA A 129 9.27 16.95 -6.81
C ALA A 129 8.22 18.01 -6.46
N ALA A 130 6.93 17.65 -6.44
CA ALA A 130 5.86 18.58 -6.11
C ALA A 130 5.84 18.96 -4.62
N LEU A 131 6.47 18.16 -3.75
CA LEU A 131 6.59 18.39 -2.31
C LEU A 131 7.97 18.92 -1.92
N GLU A 132 8.85 19.15 -2.89
CA GLU A 132 10.20 19.67 -2.64
C GLU A 132 10.12 21.03 -1.96
N GLY A 133 10.84 21.16 -0.84
CA GLY A 133 10.89 22.39 -0.04
C GLY A 133 9.86 22.48 1.09
N SER A 134 8.95 21.50 1.22
CA SER A 134 8.11 21.39 2.43
C SER A 134 8.95 20.90 3.61
N GLU A 135 8.89 21.61 4.73
CA GLU A 135 9.57 21.31 5.99
C GLU A 135 8.87 20.22 6.79
N ILE A 136 7.58 19.99 6.51
CA ILE A 136 6.80 18.93 7.18
C ILE A 136 6.87 17.58 6.46
N VAL A 137 7.48 17.49 5.28
CA VAL A 137 7.58 16.24 4.51
C VAL A 137 8.94 15.59 4.73
N ARG A 138 8.95 14.35 5.23
CA ARG A 138 10.19 13.58 5.44
C ARG A 138 10.63 12.82 4.21
N GLU A 139 9.73 12.01 3.67
CA GLU A 139 10.02 11.18 2.50
C GLU A 139 8.74 10.82 1.75
N VAL A 140 8.88 10.70 0.43
CA VAL A 140 7.91 10.02 -0.44
C VAL A 140 8.43 8.61 -0.71
N ARG A 141 7.66 7.59 -0.32
CA ARG A 141 8.02 6.18 -0.45
C ARG A 141 6.94 5.39 -1.17
N GLY A 142 7.30 4.24 -1.73
CA GLY A 142 6.32 3.31 -2.28
C GLY A 142 6.73 2.66 -3.60
N ARG A 143 5.82 1.84 -4.14
CA ARG A 143 6.04 0.96 -5.29
C ARG A 143 4.78 0.94 -6.14
N GLY A 144 4.90 0.98 -7.46
CA GLY A 144 3.74 1.00 -8.36
C GLY A 144 2.82 2.18 -8.03
N PHE A 145 1.53 1.91 -7.86
CA PHE A 145 0.52 2.91 -7.46
C PHE A 145 0.15 2.75 -5.99
N LEU A 146 1.12 2.42 -5.13
CA LEU A 146 0.99 2.43 -3.68
C LEU A 146 2.09 3.29 -3.11
N LEU A 147 1.77 4.55 -2.87
CA LEU A 147 2.70 5.58 -2.42
C LEU A 147 2.30 6.08 -1.02
N GLY A 148 3.29 6.45 -0.24
CA GLY A 148 3.15 7.00 1.10
C GLY A 148 3.99 8.26 1.24
N VAL A 149 3.43 9.27 1.91
CA VAL A 149 4.13 10.50 2.27
C VAL A 149 4.18 10.57 3.78
N GLU A 150 5.37 10.52 4.36
CA GLU A 150 5.56 10.64 5.81
C GLU A 150 5.82 12.08 6.20
N LEU A 151 5.15 12.50 7.28
CA LEU A 151 5.26 13.84 7.81
C LEU A 151 6.10 13.86 9.09
N VAL A 152 6.80 14.97 9.30
CA VAL A 152 7.70 15.18 10.44
C VAL A 152 7.52 16.58 11.01
N ASP A 153 7.99 16.75 12.24
CA ASP A 153 8.06 18.04 12.89
C ASP A 153 9.06 18.96 12.16
N PRO A 154 8.63 20.13 11.66
CA PRO A 154 9.50 21.01 10.87
C PRO A 154 10.62 21.64 11.71
N ARG A 155 10.55 21.58 13.05
CA ARG A 155 11.58 22.14 13.94
C ARG A 155 12.89 21.36 13.92
N ASP A 156 12.81 20.05 13.70
CA ASP A 156 13.98 19.16 13.66
C ASP A 156 14.06 18.25 12.43
N GLY A 157 12.99 18.19 11.62
CA GLY A 157 12.92 17.43 10.37
C GLY A 157 12.96 15.90 10.55
N SER A 158 12.73 15.38 11.75
CA SER A 158 12.94 13.95 12.05
C SER A 158 11.97 13.36 13.08
N SER A 159 11.52 14.15 14.05
CA SER A 159 10.55 13.75 15.05
C SER A 159 9.15 13.68 14.44
N PHE A 160 8.29 12.87 15.04
CA PHE A 160 6.86 12.92 14.71
C PHE A 160 6.25 14.23 15.16
N LEU A 161 5.23 14.68 14.43
CA LEU A 161 4.44 15.83 14.82
C LEU A 161 3.72 15.54 16.16
N PRO A 162 3.52 16.56 17.02
CA PRO A 162 2.72 16.42 18.23
C PRO A 162 1.32 15.90 17.93
N VAL A 163 0.87 14.89 18.68
CA VAL A 163 -0.43 14.22 18.47
C VAL A 163 -1.61 15.19 18.58
N GLU A 164 -1.45 16.29 19.33
CA GLU A 164 -2.46 17.32 19.51
C GLU A 164 -2.79 18.09 18.22
N PHE A 165 -1.92 18.01 17.21
CA PHE A 165 -2.18 18.60 15.90
C PHE A 165 -3.05 17.72 14.99
N ASP A 166 -3.18 16.41 15.28
CA ASP A 166 -3.94 15.44 14.47
C ASP A 166 -3.75 15.66 12.97
N VAL A 167 -2.48 15.67 12.55
CA VAL A 167 -2.09 16.14 11.21
C VAL A 167 -2.66 15.22 10.14
N ALA A 168 -2.76 13.92 10.41
CA ALA A 168 -3.46 12.98 9.55
C ALA A 168 -4.90 13.44 9.22
N ALA A 169 -5.71 13.79 10.22
CA ALA A 169 -7.08 14.27 10.00
C ALA A 169 -7.09 15.62 9.27
N LEU A 170 -6.18 16.53 9.65
CA LEU A 170 -6.03 17.83 9.01
C LEU A 170 -5.70 17.70 7.51
N VAL A 171 -4.83 16.76 7.14
CA VAL A 171 -4.52 16.45 5.73
C VAL A 171 -5.73 15.91 5.00
N ASP A 172 -6.47 14.96 5.60
CA ASP A 172 -7.64 14.35 4.96
C ASP A 172 -8.76 15.40 4.71
N ASP A 173 -9.03 16.26 5.69
CA ASP A 173 -10.01 17.35 5.58
C ASP A 173 -9.57 18.41 4.57
N THR A 174 -8.31 18.84 4.63
CA THR A 174 -7.77 19.85 3.69
C THR A 174 -7.72 19.29 2.26
N ALA A 175 -7.35 18.02 2.08
CA ALA A 175 -7.38 17.37 0.77
C ALA A 175 -8.78 17.36 0.18
N LEU A 176 -9.80 17.07 1.02
CA LEU A 176 -11.19 17.07 0.60
C LEU A 176 -11.64 18.47 0.14
N GLU A 177 -11.19 19.54 0.80
CA GLU A 177 -11.44 20.93 0.37
C GLU A 177 -10.79 21.23 -1.00
N HIS A 178 -9.61 20.67 -1.27
CA HIS A 178 -8.96 20.70 -2.59
C HIS A 178 -9.57 19.72 -3.61
N GLY A 179 -10.65 19.01 -3.24
CA GLY A 179 -11.34 18.05 -4.09
C GLY A 179 -10.59 16.73 -4.29
N LEU A 180 -9.66 16.40 -3.40
CA LEU A 180 -8.87 15.18 -3.41
C LEU A 180 -9.25 14.26 -2.25
N LEU A 181 -9.48 12.99 -2.52
CA LEU A 181 -9.66 11.97 -1.48
C LEU A 181 -8.32 11.28 -1.24
N VAL A 182 -7.83 11.36 0.00
CA VAL A 182 -6.66 10.63 0.48
C VAL A 182 -7.04 9.83 1.73
N THR A 183 -6.09 9.07 2.25
CA THR A 183 -6.28 8.37 3.52
C THR A 183 -5.00 8.50 4.33
N SER A 184 -5.08 9.21 5.44
CA SER A 184 -3.96 9.35 6.36
C SER A 184 -4.07 8.35 7.51
N THR A 185 -2.92 7.96 8.04
CA THR A 185 -2.79 6.88 9.02
C THR A 185 -1.69 7.18 10.03
N HIS A 186 -1.78 6.56 11.20
CA HIS A 186 -0.72 6.49 12.21
C HIS A 186 -0.15 5.06 12.19
N PRO A 187 0.94 4.79 11.46
CA PRO A 187 1.48 3.45 11.24
C PRO A 187 2.33 2.95 12.43
N GLN A 188 2.52 3.76 13.47
CA GLN A 188 3.27 3.34 14.65
C GLN A 188 2.46 2.37 15.52
N ALA A 189 3.18 1.54 16.29
CA ALA A 189 2.59 0.44 17.06
C ALA A 189 1.57 0.90 18.13
N ASP A 190 1.67 2.15 18.58
CA ASP A 190 0.71 2.76 19.51
C ASP A 190 -0.55 3.29 18.81
N GLY A 191 -0.52 3.49 17.49
CA GLY A 191 -1.62 4.03 16.69
C GLY A 191 -1.85 5.54 16.86
N PHE A 192 -0.94 6.26 17.51
CA PHE A 192 -1.09 7.68 17.84
C PHE A 192 0.04 8.57 17.32
N ALA A 193 1.07 7.99 16.69
CA ALA A 193 2.21 8.73 16.18
C ALA A 193 2.54 8.36 14.73
N GLY A 194 3.26 9.26 14.06
CA GLY A 194 3.85 9.04 12.74
C GLY A 194 2.89 9.31 11.58
N ASP A 195 2.36 10.52 11.50
CA ASP A 195 1.44 10.92 10.42
C ASP A 195 1.98 10.56 9.03
N GLN A 196 1.21 9.73 8.32
CA GLN A 196 1.51 9.33 6.95
C GLN A 196 0.26 9.34 6.11
N THR A 197 0.32 9.95 4.93
CA THR A 197 -0.74 9.89 3.94
C THR A 197 -0.48 8.80 2.90
N LEU A 198 -1.48 7.98 2.62
CA LEU A 198 -1.49 6.95 1.59
C LEU A 198 -2.11 7.48 0.29
N ILE A 199 -1.39 7.33 -0.81
CA ILE A 199 -1.82 7.67 -2.17
C ILE A 199 -1.88 6.38 -3.00
N ALA A 200 -3.08 6.00 -3.42
CA ALA A 200 -3.33 4.75 -4.13
C ALA A 200 -4.31 4.90 -5.32
N PRO A 201 -3.94 5.62 -6.39
CA PRO A 201 -4.84 5.91 -7.51
C PRO A 201 -5.30 4.64 -8.24
N ALA A 202 -6.39 4.75 -9.00
CA ALA A 202 -6.86 3.65 -9.83
C ALA A 202 -5.86 3.34 -10.95
N TYR A 203 -5.74 2.08 -11.35
CA TYR A 203 -4.79 1.71 -12.42
C TYR A 203 -5.16 2.31 -13.78
N VAL A 204 -6.45 2.63 -13.94
CA VAL A 204 -7.01 3.24 -15.14
C VAL A 204 -6.87 4.76 -15.18
N SER A 205 -6.37 5.39 -14.10
CA SER A 205 -6.15 6.84 -14.07
C SER A 205 -5.22 7.26 -15.22
N SER A 206 -5.68 8.26 -15.97
CA SER A 206 -4.93 8.93 -17.02
C SER A 206 -3.77 9.74 -16.45
N ASP A 207 -2.82 10.12 -17.32
CA ASP A 207 -1.68 10.93 -16.86
C ASP A 207 -2.10 12.34 -16.41
N ASP A 208 -3.18 12.89 -16.99
CA ASP A 208 -3.74 14.18 -16.58
C ASP A 208 -4.38 14.09 -15.18
N GLU A 209 -5.16 13.03 -14.91
CA GLU A 209 -5.74 12.80 -13.57
C GLU A 209 -4.66 12.56 -12.51
N LEU A 210 -3.57 11.87 -12.87
CA LEU A 210 -2.43 11.69 -11.97
C LEU A 210 -1.71 13.01 -11.69
N ALA A 211 -1.53 13.87 -12.70
CA ALA A 211 -0.94 15.19 -12.53
C ALA A 211 -1.84 16.10 -11.67
N GLU A 212 -3.16 16.06 -11.88
CA GLU A 212 -4.13 16.79 -11.07
C GLU A 212 -4.12 16.32 -9.62
N MET A 213 -4.06 15.02 -9.37
CA MET A 213 -3.91 14.44 -8.04
C MET A 213 -2.65 14.97 -7.34
N VAL A 214 -1.50 14.95 -8.02
CA VAL A 214 -0.23 15.47 -7.47
C VAL A 214 -0.34 16.96 -7.14
N GLY A 215 -0.89 17.76 -8.04
CA GLY A 215 -1.07 19.20 -7.83
C GLY A 215 -1.98 19.53 -6.64
N ARG A 216 -3.12 18.85 -6.53
CA ARG A 216 -4.05 19.01 -5.39
C ARG A 216 -3.42 18.57 -4.08
N PHE A 217 -2.65 17.49 -4.09
CA PHE A 217 -1.96 17.02 -2.89
C PHE A 217 -0.85 17.99 -2.45
N ALA A 218 -0.08 18.55 -3.39
CA ALA A 218 0.92 19.56 -3.07
C ALA A 218 0.29 20.83 -2.46
N ALA A 219 -0.83 21.30 -3.02
CA ALA A 219 -1.59 22.41 -2.44
C ALA A 219 -2.09 22.09 -1.02
N THR A 220 -2.57 20.86 -0.81
CA THR A 220 -3.00 20.36 0.50
C THR A 220 -1.86 20.45 1.51
N ILE A 221 -0.70 19.86 1.20
CA ILE A 221 0.46 19.87 2.11
C ILE A 221 0.92 21.30 2.39
N GLY A 222 0.95 22.18 1.38
CA GLY A 222 1.31 23.58 1.59
C GLY A 222 0.34 24.34 2.51
N ASP A 223 -0.93 23.98 2.53
CA ASP A 223 -1.93 24.59 3.43
C ASP A 223 -1.81 24.05 4.86
N VAL A 224 -1.66 22.73 4.99
CA VAL A 224 -1.41 22.04 6.27
C VAL A 224 -0.14 22.55 6.94
N GLU A 225 0.94 22.69 6.15
CA GLU A 225 2.21 23.21 6.63
C GLU A 225 2.08 24.61 7.24
N ARG A 226 1.34 25.52 6.60
CA ARG A 226 1.09 26.85 7.16
C ARG A 226 0.34 26.78 8.49
N VAL A 227 -0.68 25.91 8.59
CA VAL A 227 -1.44 25.73 9.84
C VAL A 227 -0.54 25.21 10.96
N ILE A 228 0.35 24.26 10.66
CA ILE A 228 1.31 23.73 11.63
C ILE A 228 2.30 24.81 12.05
N GLN A 229 2.91 25.53 11.10
CA GLN A 229 3.85 26.61 11.38
C GLN A 229 3.24 27.73 12.23
N ASP A 230 1.98 28.09 11.98
CA ASP A 230 1.25 29.10 12.77
C ASP A 230 0.88 28.60 14.17
N SER A 231 0.68 27.29 14.33
CA SER A 231 0.33 26.64 15.60
C SER A 231 1.55 26.34 16.47
N LEU A 232 2.74 26.25 15.89
CA LEU A 232 3.98 26.06 16.62
C LEU A 232 4.33 27.30 17.43
N PRO A 233 4.69 27.17 18.72
CA PRO A 233 5.11 28.31 19.52
C PRO A 233 6.34 28.95 18.88
N ARG A 234 6.23 30.24 18.52
CA ARG A 234 7.37 31.02 18.04
C ARG A 234 8.47 30.93 19.11
N HIS A 235 9.62 30.37 18.74
CA HIS A 235 10.76 30.32 19.65
C HIS A 235 11.08 31.75 20.12
N PRO A 236 11.28 31.99 21.43
CA PRO A 236 11.68 33.30 21.96
C PRO A 236 13.06 33.74 21.45
#